data_AF-A0A833L1P8-F1
#
_entry.id   AF-A0A833L1P8-F1
#
_cell.length_a   1.000
_cell.length_b   1.000
_cell.length_c   1.000
_cell.angle_alpha   90.00
_cell.angle_beta   90.00
_cell.angle_gamma   90.00
#
_symmetry.space_group_name_H-M   'P 1'
#
loop_
_entity.id
_entity.type
_entity.pdbx_description
1 polymer ?
#
loop_
_entity_poly.entity_id
_entity_poly.type
_entity_poly.pdbx_seq_one_letter_code
_entity_poly.pdbx_strand_id
1 'polypeptide(L)'
;MEQKVIESTSQPIEILPYMLGKRKLKNKEASKIDIFEKGLQNEIKKTDTINSAITKIVRMALACEYGAALAKSKGADQMINAIVAGILSDQDLRKQALFIIDRFAA
;
A
#
# COMPACT_ATOMS: atom_id res chain seq x y z
N MET A 1 -3.11 15.27 -38.47
CA MET A 1 -3.14 14.00 -37.73
C MET A 1 -3.44 14.32 -36.29
N GLU A 2 -4.66 14.03 -35.87
CA GLU A 2 -5.21 14.38 -34.57
C GLU A 2 -4.52 13.59 -33.45
N GLN A 3 -4.09 14.31 -32.42
CA GLN A 3 -3.70 13.73 -31.14
C GLN A 3 -4.95 13.20 -30.45
N LYS A 4 -5.08 11.88 -30.31
CA LYS A 4 -6.04 11.29 -29.35
C LYS A 4 -5.36 11.14 -28.01
N VAL A 5 -5.52 12.15 -27.17
CA VAL A 5 -5.34 12.06 -25.72
C VAL A 5 -6.41 11.09 -25.22
N ILE A 6 -6.00 9.92 -24.75
CA ILE A 6 -6.91 8.96 -24.14
C ILE A 6 -7.14 9.44 -22.71
N GLU A 7 -8.18 10.25 -22.52
CA GLU A 7 -8.74 10.55 -21.19
C GLU A 7 -9.51 9.32 -20.71
N SER A 8 -8.88 8.55 -19.82
CA SER A 8 -9.55 7.48 -19.09
C SER A 8 -10.44 8.08 -18.01
N THR A 9 -11.71 8.26 -18.35
CA THR A 9 -12.80 8.71 -17.48
C THR A 9 -13.13 7.67 -16.41
N SER A 10 -12.50 7.81 -15.24
CA SER A 10 -13.00 7.53 -13.88
C SER A 10 -11.78 7.26 -13.01
N GLN A 11 -11.25 8.27 -12.32
CA GLN A 11 -10.16 8.01 -11.39
C GLN A 11 -10.79 7.65 -10.04
N PRO A 12 -10.85 6.36 -9.64
CA PRO A 12 -11.04 6.04 -8.24
C PRO A 12 -9.95 6.80 -7.46
N ILE A 13 -10.32 7.39 -6.32
CA ILE A 13 -9.41 8.18 -5.49
C ILE A 13 -8.33 7.22 -4.95
N GLU A 14 -7.24 7.09 -5.70
CA GLU A 14 -6.01 6.38 -5.35
C GLU A 14 -5.36 7.11 -4.17
N ILE A 15 -4.70 6.40 -3.25
CA ILE A 15 -3.97 7.01 -2.12
C ILE A 15 -2.77 7.84 -2.62
N LEU A 16 -2.33 7.55 -3.85
CA LEU A 16 -1.12 8.10 -4.47
C LEU A 16 -1.00 9.63 -4.52
N PRO A 17 -2.05 10.41 -4.87
CA PRO A 17 -1.95 11.87 -4.91
C PRO A 17 -1.61 12.47 -3.54
N TYR A 18 -1.96 11.76 -2.45
CA TYR A 18 -1.72 12.21 -1.08
C TYR A 18 -0.34 11.77 -0.54
N MET A 19 0.17 10.61 -0.97
CA MET A 19 1.45 10.06 -0.47
C MET A 19 2.68 10.46 -1.29
N LEU A 20 2.56 10.70 -2.60
CA LEU A 20 3.71 10.89 -3.50
C LEU A 20 3.91 12.33 -3.99
N GLY A 21 2.98 13.24 -3.70
CA GLY A 21 2.95 14.55 -4.35
C GLY A 21 2.76 14.44 -5.88
N LYS A 22 3.06 15.52 -6.62
CA LYS A 22 2.89 15.61 -8.09
C LYS A 22 3.91 14.76 -8.89
N ARG A 23 4.22 13.54 -8.46
CA ARG A 23 5.22 12.69 -9.12
C ARG A 23 4.54 11.82 -10.19
N LYS A 24 5.09 11.80 -11.42
CA LYS A 24 4.65 10.86 -12.47
C LYS A 24 5.26 9.48 -12.22
N LEU A 25 4.42 8.47 -12.11
CA LEU A 25 4.82 7.06 -11.95
C LEU A 25 5.12 6.44 -13.32
N LYS A 26 6.04 5.46 -13.36
CA LYS A 26 6.19 4.57 -14.51
C LYS A 26 5.05 3.54 -14.52
N ASN A 27 4.69 3.03 -15.70
CA ASN A 27 3.58 2.06 -15.85
C ASN A 27 3.70 0.84 -14.92
N LYS A 28 4.91 0.32 -14.70
CA LYS A 28 5.17 -0.83 -13.80
C LYS A 28 4.97 -0.47 -12.32
N GLU A 29 5.25 0.77 -11.95
CA GLU A 29 5.06 1.26 -10.58
C GLU A 29 3.56 1.47 -10.32
N ALA A 30 2.86 2.10 -11.28
CA ALA A 30 1.41 2.28 -11.21
C ALA A 30 0.65 0.95 -11.07
N SER A 31 1.03 -0.09 -11.84
CA SER A 31 0.40 -1.41 -11.70
C SER A 31 0.63 -2.06 -10.34
N LYS A 32 1.81 -1.87 -9.73
CA LYS A 32 2.10 -2.40 -8.39
C LYS A 32 1.26 -1.71 -7.33
N ILE A 33 1.04 -0.39 -7.49
CA ILE A 33 0.23 0.36 -6.55
C ILE A 33 -1.25 -0.02 -6.67
N ASP A 34 -1.79 -0.17 -7.88
CA ASP A 34 -3.18 -0.63 -8.06
C ASP A 34 -3.42 -1.99 -7.39
N ILE A 35 -2.49 -2.93 -7.56
CA ILE A 35 -2.54 -4.25 -6.88
C ILE A 35 -2.47 -4.06 -5.35
N PHE A 36 -1.59 -3.19 -4.87
CA PHE A 36 -1.45 -2.91 -3.45
C PHE A 36 -2.74 -2.36 -2.85
N GLU A 37 -3.35 -1.34 -3.45
CA GLU A 37 -4.58 -0.72 -2.95
C GLU A 37 -5.76 -1.68 -2.95
N LYS A 38 -5.95 -2.45 -4.04
CA LYS A 38 -6.97 -3.51 -4.12
C LYS A 38 -6.73 -4.60 -3.07
N GLY A 39 -5.47 -4.93 -2.81
CA GLY A 39 -5.09 -5.84 -1.74
C GLY A 39 -5.49 -5.32 -0.37
N LEU A 40 -5.19 -4.06 -0.06
CA LEU A 40 -5.54 -3.45 1.22
C LEU A 40 -7.04 -3.35 1.47
N GLN A 41 -7.83 -3.03 0.44
CA GLN A 41 -9.30 -3.03 0.54
C GLN A 41 -9.86 -4.38 1.01
N ASN A 42 -9.23 -5.49 0.62
CA ASN A 42 -9.66 -6.82 1.00
C ASN A 42 -9.14 -7.25 2.38
N GLU A 43 -7.96 -6.79 2.77
CA GLU A 43 -7.24 -7.27 3.96
C GLU A 43 -7.51 -6.43 5.22
N ILE A 44 -7.62 -5.11 5.11
CA ILE A 44 -7.81 -4.22 6.26
C ILE A 44 -9.28 -4.24 6.69
N LYS A 45 -9.52 -4.42 8.00
CA LYS A 45 -10.84 -4.51 8.61
C LYS A 45 -10.93 -3.54 9.80
N LYS A 46 -12.13 -3.03 10.08
CA LYS A 46 -12.41 -2.20 11.28
C LYS A 46 -12.05 -2.86 12.62
N THR A 47 -12.01 -4.18 12.67
CA THR A 47 -11.64 -4.94 13.87
C THR A 47 -10.14 -5.13 14.01
N ASP A 48 -9.33 -4.71 13.03
CA ASP A 48 -7.88 -4.79 13.15
C ASP A 48 -7.36 -3.85 14.24
N THR A 49 -6.43 -4.36 15.05
CA THR A 49 -5.58 -3.47 15.84
C THR A 49 -4.65 -2.70 14.91
N ILE A 50 -4.15 -1.54 15.34
CA ILE A 50 -3.18 -0.76 14.57
C ILE A 50 -1.99 -1.65 14.16
N ASN A 51 -1.47 -2.47 15.06
CA ASN A 51 -0.35 -3.37 14.76
C ASN A 51 -0.72 -4.43 13.69
N SER A 52 -1.89 -5.07 13.80
CA SER A 52 -2.40 -6.01 12.78
C SER A 52 -2.52 -5.35 11.41
N ALA A 53 -3.10 -4.15 11.37
CA ALA A 53 -3.32 -3.41 10.13
C ALA A 53 -1.99 -2.99 9.48
N ILE A 54 -1.02 -2.48 10.26
CA ILE A 54 0.32 -2.16 9.74
C ILE A 54 1.03 -3.43 9.24
N THR A 55 0.89 -4.54 9.94
CA THR A 55 1.45 -5.84 9.50
C THR A 55 0.90 -6.25 8.12
N LYS A 56 -0.41 -6.10 7.91
CA LYS A 56 -1.06 -6.37 6.60
C LYS A 56 -0.57 -5.42 5.52
N ILE A 57 -0.40 -4.13 5.84
CA ILE A 57 0.17 -3.11 4.93
C ILE A 57 1.56 -3.55 4.46
N VAL A 58 2.46 -3.87 5.40
CA VAL A 58 3.83 -4.27 5.09
C VAL A 58 3.85 -5.58 4.29
N ARG A 59 3.03 -6.56 4.65
CA ARG A 59 2.96 -7.84 3.93
C ARG A 59 2.48 -7.65 2.49
N MET A 60 1.47 -6.80 2.27
CA MET A 60 0.97 -6.51 0.92
C MET A 60 2.01 -5.77 0.08
N ALA A 61 2.73 -4.81 0.67
CA ALA A 61 3.81 -4.10 0.00
C ALA A 61 4.92 -5.07 -0.46
N LEU A 62 5.34 -6.01 0.41
CA LEU A 62 6.31 -7.04 0.05
C LEU A 62 5.79 -7.97 -1.05
N ALA A 63 4.50 -8.34 -1.01
CA ALA A 63 3.89 -9.16 -2.05
C ALA A 63 3.87 -8.46 -3.42
N CYS A 64 3.62 -7.15 -3.45
CA CYS A 64 3.62 -6.36 -4.67
C CYS A 64 5.03 -6.15 -5.23
N GLU A 65 6.03 -6.04 -4.36
CA GLU A 65 7.41 -5.78 -4.77
C GLU A 65 8.16 -7.05 -5.20
N TYR A 66 8.01 -8.13 -4.43
CA TYR A 66 8.80 -9.35 -4.56
C TYR A 66 7.98 -10.61 -4.87
N GLY A 67 6.66 -10.48 -4.96
CA GLY A 67 5.74 -11.59 -5.21
C GLY A 67 5.20 -12.26 -3.94
N ALA A 68 4.02 -12.86 -4.07
CA ALA A 68 3.29 -13.45 -2.95
C ALA A 68 4.01 -14.63 -2.27
N ALA A 69 4.87 -15.35 -3.00
CA ALA A 69 5.64 -16.47 -2.45
C ALA A 69 6.61 -16.02 -1.36
N LEU A 70 7.29 -14.88 -1.56
CA LEU A 70 8.19 -14.33 -0.55
C LEU A 70 7.40 -13.86 0.67
N ALA A 71 6.32 -13.10 0.46
CA ALA A 71 5.51 -12.52 1.53
C ALA A 71 4.82 -13.56 2.43
N LYS A 72 4.68 -14.81 1.98
CA LYS A 72 4.11 -15.94 2.75
C LYS A 72 5.18 -16.86 3.36
N SER A 73 6.46 -16.63 3.08
CA SER A 73 7.54 -17.45 3.63
C SER A 73 7.75 -17.15 5.12
N LYS A 74 8.18 -18.16 5.89
CA LYS A 74 8.51 -17.98 7.33
C LYS A 74 9.61 -16.94 7.54
N GLY A 75 10.54 -16.79 6.60
CA GLY A 75 11.60 -15.78 6.66
C GLY A 75 11.09 -14.35 6.53
N ALA A 76 9.97 -14.14 5.82
CA ALA A 76 9.37 -12.83 5.67
C ALA A 76 8.75 -12.30 6.97
N ASP A 77 8.33 -13.17 7.90
CA ASP A 77 7.71 -12.71 9.15
C ASP A 77 8.68 -11.91 10.01
N GLN A 78 9.96 -12.29 10.06
CA GLN A 78 11.00 -11.53 10.75
C GLN A 78 11.21 -10.15 10.11
N MET A 79 11.28 -10.10 8.78
CA MET A 79 11.41 -8.86 8.03
C MET A 79 10.20 -7.94 8.23
N ILE A 80 8.99 -8.50 8.17
CA ILE A 80 7.74 -7.77 8.41
C ILE A 80 7.75 -7.19 9.82
N ASN A 81 8.04 -7.99 10.84
CA ASN A 81 8.06 -7.53 12.22
C ASN A 81 9.09 -6.41 12.44
N ALA A 82 10.27 -6.51 11.83
CA ALA A 82 11.28 -5.46 11.90
C ALA A 82 10.80 -4.14 11.26
N ILE A 83 10.16 -4.21 10.08
CA ILE A 83 9.60 -3.03 9.40
C ILE A 83 8.44 -2.45 10.20
N VAL A 84 7.52 -3.26 10.71
CA VAL A 84 6.40 -2.83 11.54
C VAL A 84 6.90 -2.11 12.79
N ALA A 85 7.94 -2.66 13.45
CA ALA A 85 8.56 -2.01 14.60
C ALA A 85 9.16 -0.64 14.24
N GLY A 86 9.83 -0.53 13.10
CA GLY A 86 10.37 0.74 12.59
C GLY A 86 9.28 1.77 12.28
N ILE A 87 8.15 1.35 11.68
CA ILE A 87 7.00 2.23 11.41
C ILE A 87 6.37 2.70 12.72
N LEU A 88 6.24 1.83 13.73
CA LEU A 88 5.62 2.17 15.00
C LEU A 88 6.49 3.09 15.87
N SER A 89 7.82 2.99 15.77
CA SER A 89 8.76 3.82 16.52
C SER A 89 8.99 5.20 15.90
N ASP A 90 8.76 5.36 14.61
CA ASP A 90 8.85 6.64 13.90
C ASP A 90 7.49 7.36 13.85
N GLN A 91 7.45 8.60 14.34
CA GLN A 91 6.19 9.34 14.46
C GLN A 91 5.54 9.65 13.11
N ASP A 92 6.33 9.96 12.08
CA ASP A 92 5.80 10.37 10.78
C ASP A 92 5.41 9.18 9.92
N LEU A 93 6.19 8.09 9.97
CA LEU A 93 5.79 6.82 9.36
C LEU A 93 4.53 6.26 10.03
N ARG A 94 4.41 6.37 11.35
CA ARG A 94 3.20 5.95 12.07
C ARG A 94 1.99 6.75 11.62
N LYS A 95 2.09 8.07 11.48
CA LYS A 95 0.99 8.91 10.96
C LYS A 95 0.59 8.49 9.55
N GLN A 96 1.54 8.30 8.65
CA GLN A 96 1.26 7.86 7.28
C GLN A 96 0.56 6.50 7.26
N ALA A 97 1.02 5.55 8.07
CA ALA A 97 0.37 4.25 8.20
C ALA A 97 -1.06 4.37 8.73
N LEU A 98 -1.31 5.22 9.72
CA LEU A 98 -2.66 5.48 10.23
C LEU A 98 -3.59 6.08 9.17
N PHE A 99 -3.10 6.99 8.31
CA PHE A 99 -3.90 7.49 7.19
C PHE A 99 -4.28 6.39 6.20
N ILE A 100 -3.35 5.48 5.89
CA ILE A 100 -3.65 4.32 5.03
C ILE A 100 -4.70 3.42 5.68
N ILE A 101 -4.58 3.16 6.98
CA ILE A 101 -5.54 2.33 7.73
C ILE A 101 -6.92 2.97 7.70
N ASP A 102 -7.03 4.25 8.06
CA ASP A 102 -8.29 4.99 8.09
C ASP A 102 -9.00 4.98 6.73
N ARG A 103 -8.22 5.11 5.65
CA ARG A 103 -8.74 5.09 4.28
C ARG A 103 -9.33 3.74 3.85
N PHE A 104 -8.80 2.62 4.37
CA PHE A 104 -9.16 1.26 3.93
C PHE A 104 -9.94 0.45 4.97
N ALA A 105 -10.01 0.89 6.22
CA ALA A 105 -10.81 0.26 7.26
C ALA A 105 -12.32 0.47 7.00
N ALA A 106 -12.86 -0.32 6.06
CA ALA A 106 -14.28 -0.37 5.74
C ALA A 106 -15.09 -1.18 6.77
#